data_AF-A0A1I5UZ12-F1
#
_entry.id   AF-A0A1I5UZ12-F1
#
_cell.length_a   1.000
_cell.length_b   1.000
_cell.length_c   1.000
_cell.angle_alpha   90.00
_cell.angle_beta   90.00
_cell.angle_gamma   90.00
#
_symmetry.space_group_name_H-M   'P 1'
#
loop_
_entity.id
_entity.type
_entity.pdbx_description
1 polymer ?
#
loop_
_entity_poly.entity_id
_entity_poly.type
_entity_poly.pdbx_seq_one_letter_code
_entity_poly.pdbx_strand_id
1 'polypeptide(L)'
;MQFPSNIIVAVVISIVCVSISFGLKLPNKYKKPFHLYSVVVNLIFIVFLLAFSLFFKTSLPNQGISLYYNGLAALYFLLFIPLGVTLILLFRNFIMKADIYLVSLKYVISIGAIFIMSGIIALGYILFMLTFYGFAP
;
A
#
# COMPACT_ATOMS: atom_id res chain seq x y z
N MET A 1 -15.47 11.42 -21.82
CA MET A 1 -15.67 10.75 -20.51
C MET A 1 -15.00 11.61 -19.46
N GLN A 2 -15.75 12.16 -18.50
CA GLN A 2 -15.18 12.94 -17.40
C GLN A 2 -14.40 11.98 -16.50
N PHE A 3 -13.10 12.16 -16.37
CA PHE A 3 -12.28 11.48 -15.37
C PHE A 3 -12.87 11.78 -13.98
N PRO A 4 -13.50 10.82 -13.28
CA PRO A 4 -14.02 11.09 -11.96
C PRO A 4 -12.84 11.37 -11.04
N SER A 5 -13.04 12.28 -10.09
CA SER A 5 -12.05 12.76 -9.14
C SER A 5 -11.60 11.68 -8.13
N ASN A 6 -11.01 10.58 -8.60
CA ASN A 6 -10.38 9.56 -7.75
C ASN A 6 -9.10 10.08 -7.07
N ILE A 7 -8.72 11.34 -7.32
CA ILE A 7 -7.77 12.08 -6.47
C ILE A 7 -8.27 12.07 -5.02
N ILE A 8 -9.57 12.22 -4.79
CA ILE A 8 -10.15 12.13 -3.43
C ILE A 8 -9.91 10.73 -2.86
N VAL A 9 -10.15 9.68 -3.65
CA VAL A 9 -9.91 8.29 -3.23
C VAL A 9 -8.42 8.07 -2.91
N ALA A 10 -7.52 8.59 -3.74
CA ALA A 10 -6.09 8.51 -3.50
C ALA A 10 -5.63 9.24 -2.24
N VAL A 11 -6.20 10.42 -1.97
CA VAL A 11 -5.97 11.17 -0.72
C VAL A 11 -6.48 10.38 0.47
N VAL A 12 -7.68 9.79 0.40
CA VAL A 12 -8.22 8.93 1.47
C VAL A 12 -7.31 7.72 1.72
N ILE A 13 -6.90 7.01 0.67
CA ILE A 13 -5.96 5.88 0.77
C ILE A 13 -4.66 6.34 1.43
N SER A 14 -4.14 7.51 1.03
CA SER A 14 -2.89 8.05 1.57
C SER A 14 -3.01 8.40 3.05
N ILE A 15 -4.10 9.05 3.46
CA ILE A 15 -4.37 9.38 4.86
C ILE A 15 -4.46 8.10 5.70
N VAL A 16 -5.18 7.09 5.22
CA VAL A 16 -5.31 5.80 5.90
C VAL A 16 -3.94 5.12 6.01
N CYS A 17 -3.16 5.08 4.93
CA CYS A 17 -1.85 4.44 4.91
C CYS A 17 -0.87 5.13 5.88
N VAL A 18 -0.82 6.46 5.87
CA VAL A 18 0.01 7.25 6.79
C VAL A 18 -0.47 7.08 8.24
N SER A 19 -1.78 7.12 8.49
CA SER A 19 -2.35 6.95 9.83
C SER A 19 -2.01 5.59 10.43
N ILE A 20 -2.15 4.52 9.65
CA ILE A 20 -1.72 3.17 10.06
C ILE A 20 -0.22 3.18 10.32
N SER A 21 0.58 3.71 9.40
CA SER A 21 2.04 3.75 9.53
C SER A 21 2.51 4.43 10.82
N PHE A 22 1.88 5.53 11.21
CA PHE A 22 2.19 6.27 12.43
C PHE A 22 1.62 5.63 13.70
N GLY A 23 0.50 4.91 13.59
CA GLY A 23 -0.11 4.16 14.68
C GLY A 23 0.66 2.89 15.06
N LEU A 24 1.51 2.36 14.18
CA LEU A 24 2.30 1.17 14.45
C LEU A 24 3.33 1.40 15.56
N LYS A 25 3.33 0.52 16.57
CA LYS A 25 4.32 0.52 17.65
C LYS A 25 5.64 -0.10 17.19
N LEU A 26 6.42 0.66 16.41
CA LEU A 26 7.74 0.25 15.93
C LEU A 26 8.85 0.58 16.94
N PRO A 27 9.94 -0.21 16.99
CA PRO A 27 11.13 0.14 17.76
C PRO A 27 11.71 1.49 17.32
N ASN A 28 12.24 2.29 18.25
CA ASN A 28 12.74 3.65 17.98
C ASN A 28 13.75 3.71 16.83
N LYS A 29 14.58 2.68 16.67
CA LYS A 29 15.56 2.56 15.57
C LYS A 29 14.93 2.62 14.18
N TYR A 30 13.74 2.04 14.01
CA TYR A 30 13.06 1.91 12.71
C TYR A 30 11.87 2.85 12.54
N LYS A 31 11.36 3.42 13.64
CA LYS A 31 10.17 4.27 13.64
C LYS A 31 10.30 5.50 12.73
N LYS A 32 11.34 6.33 12.95
CA LYS A 32 11.57 7.55 12.18
C LYS A 32 11.79 7.28 10.67
N PRO A 33 12.69 6.37 10.26
CA PRO A 33 12.89 6.11 8.83
C PRO A 33 11.64 5.50 8.17
N PHE A 34 10.88 4.65 8.87
CA PHE A 34 9.64 4.09 8.32
C PHE A 34 8.55 5.15 8.13
N HIS A 35 8.37 6.04 9.11
CA HIS A 35 7.41 7.14 8.98
C HIS A 35 7.77 8.07 7.82
N LEU A 36 9.07 8.42 7.69
CA LEU A 36 9.54 9.27 6.61
C LEU A 36 9.35 8.60 5.25
N TYR A 37 9.70 7.32 5.14
CA TYR A 37 9.43 6.50 3.95
C TYR A 37 7.94 6.53 3.58
N SER A 38 7.05 6.27 4.55
CA SER A 38 5.61 6.27 4.32
C SER A 38 5.11 7.61 3.79
N VAL A 39 5.52 8.73 4.40
CA VAL A 39 5.14 10.08 3.93
C VAL A 39 5.66 10.34 2.52
N VAL A 40 6.93 10.04 2.25
CA VAL A 40 7.54 10.29 0.93
C VAL A 40 6.85 9.49 -0.17
N VAL A 41 6.59 8.19 0.04
CA VAL A 41 5.92 7.36 -0.96
C VAL A 41 4.48 7.82 -1.20
N ASN A 42 3.75 8.21 -0.15
CA ASN A 42 2.39 8.74 -0.31
C ASN A 42 2.38 10.08 -1.07
N LEU A 43 3.36 10.96 -0.82
CA LEU A 43 3.51 12.19 -1.60
C LEU A 43 3.80 11.90 -3.08
N ILE A 44 4.70 10.95 -3.36
CA ILE A 44 5.00 10.52 -4.74
C ILE A 44 3.73 9.97 -5.40
N PHE A 45 2.93 9.17 -4.69
CA PHE A 45 1.67 8.62 -5.21
C PHE A 45 0.66 9.73 -5.58
N ILE A 46 0.49 10.74 -4.72
CA ILE A 46 -0.41 11.87 -5.00
C ILE A 46 0.11 12.69 -6.19
N VAL A 47 1.39 13.03 -6.23
CA VAL A 47 2.00 13.80 -7.32
C VAL A 47 1.89 13.05 -8.64
N PHE A 48 2.12 11.73 -8.64
CA PHE A 48 1.95 10.87 -9.81
C PHE A 48 0.54 10.96 -10.39
N LEU A 49 -0.49 10.81 -9.55
CA LEU A 49 -1.88 10.89 -10.02
C LEU A 49 -2.26 12.28 -10.52
N LEU A 50 -1.78 13.34 -9.87
CA LEU A 50 -2.01 14.72 -10.33
C LEU A 50 -1.35 14.98 -11.69
N ALA A 51 -0.09 14.57 -11.85
CA ALA A 51 0.65 14.72 -13.10
C ALA A 51 -0.03 13.99 -14.26
N PHE A 52 -0.43 12.73 -14.05
CA PHE A 52 -1.13 11.95 -15.08
C PHE A 52 -2.54 12.46 -15.36
N SER A 53 -3.26 12.97 -14.35
CA SER A 53 -4.57 13.61 -14.54
C SER A 53 -4.47 14.84 -15.44
N LEU A 54 -3.41 15.65 -15.31
CA LEU A 54 -3.17 16.80 -16.19
C LEU A 54 -2.70 16.34 -17.58
N PHE A 55 -1.79 15.38 -17.64
CA PHE A 55 -1.26 14.84 -18.90
C PHE A 55 -2.38 14.33 -19.81
N PHE A 56 -3.25 13.45 -19.30
CA PHE A 56 -4.35 12.86 -20.07
C PHE A 56 -5.42 13.87 -20.52
N LYS A 57 -5.53 15.03 -19.87
CA LYS A 57 -6.40 16.12 -20.34
C LYS A 57 -5.85 16.84 -21.57
N THR A 58 -4.52 16.82 -21.75
CA THR A 58 -3.81 17.58 -22.79
C THR A 58 -3.25 16.72 -23.91
N SER A 59 -3.09 15.42 -23.68
CA SER A 59 -2.46 14.48 -24.61
C SER A 59 -3.47 13.83 -25.57
N LEU A 60 -2.96 13.29 -26.68
CA LEU A 60 -3.72 12.43 -27.57
C LEU A 60 -4.19 11.15 -26.85
N PRO A 61 -5.34 10.56 -27.26
CA PRO A 61 -5.82 9.29 -26.71
C PRO A 61 -4.74 8.20 -26.83
N ASN A 62 -4.67 7.31 -25.83
CA ASN A 62 -3.76 6.15 -25.76
C ASN A 62 -2.27 6.41 -25.54
N GLN A 63 -1.80 7.65 -25.54
CA GLN A 63 -0.42 7.95 -25.17
C GLN A 63 -0.24 7.91 -23.65
N GLY A 64 0.74 7.15 -23.16
CA GLY A 64 1.10 7.10 -21.74
C GLY A 64 0.26 6.19 -20.84
N ILE A 65 -0.74 5.49 -21.38
CA ILE A 65 -1.60 4.56 -20.60
C ILE A 65 -0.78 3.42 -19.98
N SER A 66 0.14 2.82 -20.74
CA SER A 66 1.01 1.76 -20.21
C SER A 66 1.91 2.26 -19.08
N LEU A 67 2.43 3.48 -19.20
CA LEU A 67 3.29 4.11 -18.20
C LEU A 67 2.51 4.45 -16.93
N TYR A 68 1.26 4.88 -17.08
CA TYR A 68 0.33 5.09 -15.97
C TYR A 68 0.09 3.79 -15.19
N TYR A 69 -0.31 2.70 -15.86
CA TYR A 69 -0.60 1.44 -15.18
C TYR A 69 0.63 0.79 -14.54
N ASN A 70 1.77 0.81 -15.22
CA ASN A 70 3.02 0.30 -14.66
C ASN A 70 3.49 1.13 -13.46
N GLY A 71 3.35 2.46 -13.54
CA GLY A 71 3.64 3.35 -12.41
C GLY A 71 2.70 3.12 -11.23
N LEU A 72 1.41 2.92 -11.49
CA LEU A 72 0.40 2.62 -10.47
C LEU A 72 0.69 1.29 -9.77
N ALA A 73 1.08 0.25 -10.51
CA ALA A 73 1.51 -1.02 -9.96
C ALA A 73 2.78 -0.88 -9.10
N ALA A 74 3.78 -0.13 -9.56
CA ALA A 74 4.99 0.14 -8.80
C ALA A 74 4.69 0.88 -7.48
N LEU A 75 3.81 1.88 -7.52
CA LEU A 75 3.39 2.64 -6.34
C LEU A 75 2.59 1.80 -5.36
N TYR A 76 1.74 0.90 -5.85
CA TYR A 76 1.06 -0.08 -5.00
C TYR A 76 2.08 -0.91 -4.20
N PHE A 77 3.09 -1.46 -4.88
CA PHE A 77 4.12 -2.25 -4.21
C PHE A 77 4.90 -1.43 -3.19
N LEU A 78 5.27 -0.19 -3.52
CA LEU A 78 5.97 0.71 -2.60
C LEU A 78 5.15 1.08 -1.36
N LEU A 79 3.83 1.23 -1.49
CA LEU A 79 2.92 1.55 -0.39
C LEU A 79 2.61 0.34 0.49
N PHE A 80 2.17 -0.76 -0.11
CA PHE A 80 1.52 -1.84 0.63
C PHE A 80 2.46 -2.98 1.02
N ILE A 81 3.54 -3.27 0.27
CA ILE A 81 4.48 -4.33 0.67
C ILE A 81 5.20 -3.98 1.97
N PRO A 82 5.87 -2.82 2.11
CA PRO A 82 6.58 -2.49 3.35
C PRO A 82 5.66 -2.42 4.57
N LEU A 83 4.44 -1.92 4.38
CA LEU A 83 3.39 -1.93 5.40
C LEU A 83 2.99 -3.37 5.78
N GLY A 84 2.77 -4.24 4.80
CA GLY A 84 2.45 -5.65 5.02
C GLY A 84 3.56 -6.41 5.75
N VAL A 85 4.82 -6.20 5.35
CA VAL A 85 5.98 -6.82 5.99
C VAL A 85 6.13 -6.36 7.43
N THR A 86 5.98 -5.06 7.70
CA THR A 86 6.05 -4.54 9.08
C THR A 86 4.92 -5.08 9.96
N LEU A 87 3.70 -5.19 9.44
CA LEU A 87 2.57 -5.81 10.14
C LEU A 87 2.83 -7.29 10.46
N ILE A 88 3.34 -8.06 9.51
CA ILE A 88 3.72 -9.47 9.70
C ILE A 88 4.76 -9.61 10.81
N LEU A 89 5.80 -8.76 10.79
CA LEU A 89 6.86 -8.80 11.81
C LEU A 89 6.33 -8.43 13.20
N LEU A 90 5.46 -7.43 13.30
CA LEU A 90 4.83 -7.02 14.55
C LEU A 90 3.92 -8.14 15.09
N PHE A 91 3.10 -8.75 14.23
CA PHE A 91 2.24 -9.86 14.61
C PHE A 91 3.04 -11.08 15.07
N ARG A 92 4.10 -11.44 14.33
CA ARG A 92 5.01 -12.53 14.75
C ARG A 92 5.62 -12.23 16.12
N ASN A 93 6.12 -11.02 16.35
CA ASN A 93 6.67 -10.63 17.65
C ASN A 93 5.64 -10.71 18.78
N PHE A 94 4.39 -10.34 18.50
CA PHE A 94 3.29 -10.45 19.45
C PHE A 94 3.00 -11.91 19.83
N ILE A 95 2.87 -12.80 18.84
CA ILE A 95 2.61 -14.24 19.07
C ILE A 95 3.78 -14.93 19.79
N MET A 96 5.02 -14.58 19.45
CA MET A 96 6.19 -15.20 20.10
C MET A 96 6.28 -14.84 21.59
N LYS A 97 5.84 -13.63 21.95
CA LYS A 97 5.79 -13.14 23.35
C LYS A 97 4.55 -13.57 24.12
N ALA A 98 3.53 -14.12 23.45
CA ALA A 98 2.32 -14.60 24.13
C ALA A 98 2.61 -15.87 24.94
N ASP A 99 1.92 -16.03 26.07
CA ASP A 99 1.98 -17.23 26.93
C ASP A 99 1.21 -18.40 26.31
N ILE A 100 1.67 -18.86 25.15
CA ILE A 100 1.18 -20.08 24.50
C ILE A 100 2.13 -21.22 24.87
N TYR A 101 1.58 -22.21 25.58
CA TYR A 101 2.32 -23.36 26.11
C TYR A 101 3.00 -24.20 25.01
N LEU A 102 2.32 -24.38 23.87
CA LEU A 102 2.84 -25.15 22.73
C LEU A 102 3.60 -24.24 21.76
N VAL A 103 4.92 -24.43 21.70
CA VAL A 103 5.80 -23.73 20.76
C VAL A 103 5.40 -24.00 19.30
N SER A 104 4.98 -25.22 18.97
CA SER A 104 4.50 -25.59 17.62
C SER A 104 3.26 -24.77 17.20
N LEU A 105 2.35 -24.51 18.12
CA LEU A 105 1.14 -23.73 17.87
C LEU A 105 1.48 -22.27 17.52
N LYS A 106 2.49 -21.67 18.17
CA LYS A 106 2.98 -20.31 17.84
C LYS A 106 3.43 -20.21 16.38
N TYR A 107 4.13 -21.23 15.88
CA TYR A 107 4.59 -21.26 14.49
C TYR A 107 3.45 -21.46 13.49
N VAL A 108 2.50 -22.36 13.78
CA VAL A 108 1.32 -22.58 12.92
C VAL A 108 0.51 -21.29 12.78
N ILE A 109 0.24 -20.58 13.88
CA ILE A 109 -0.47 -19.30 13.86
C ILE A 109 0.30 -18.24 13.06
N SER A 110 1.62 -18.17 13.26
CA SER A 110 2.47 -17.20 12.54
C SER A 110 2.47 -17.45 11.03
N ILE A 111 2.60 -18.71 10.60
CA ILE A 111 2.59 -19.11 9.18
C ILE A 111 1.21 -18.83 8.57
N GLY A 112 0.13 -19.18 9.27
CA GLY A 112 -1.23 -18.89 8.83
C GLY A 112 -1.48 -17.40 8.62
N ALA A 113 -1.01 -16.55 9.55
CA ALA A 113 -1.12 -15.10 9.42
C ALA A 113 -0.31 -14.56 8.23
N ILE A 114 0.89 -15.08 7.95
CA ILE A 114 1.67 -14.71 6.77
C ILE A 114 0.89 -15.02 5.50
N PHE A 115 0.30 -16.21 5.40
CA PHE A 115 -0.48 -16.63 4.24
C PHE A 115 -1.70 -15.72 4.02
N ILE A 116 -2.47 -15.46 5.07
CA ILE A 116 -3.64 -14.56 5.02
C ILE A 116 -3.21 -13.15 4.59
N MET A 117 -2.17 -12.59 5.20
CA MET A 117 -1.69 -11.25 4.87
C MET A 117 -1.20 -11.15 3.42
N SER A 118 -0.50 -12.18 2.92
CA SER A 118 -0.07 -12.22 1.52
C SER A 118 -1.27 -12.28 0.55
N GLY A 119 -2.31 -13.03 0.90
CA GLY A 119 -3.57 -13.06 0.14
C GLY A 119 -4.29 -11.72 0.13
N ILE A 120 -4.35 -11.02 1.26
CA ILE A 120 -4.94 -9.68 1.35
C ILE A 120 -4.16 -8.68 0.47
N ILE A 121 -2.83 -8.74 0.46
CA ILE A 121 -2.00 -7.87 -0.39
C ILE A 121 -2.25 -8.17 -1.88
N ALA A 122 -2.39 -9.44 -2.27
CA ALA A 122 -2.69 -9.81 -3.65
C ALA A 122 -4.09 -9.36 -4.09
N LEU A 123 -5.11 -9.59 -3.25
CA LEU A 123 -6.48 -9.13 -3.52
C LEU A 123 -6.56 -7.60 -3.57
N GLY A 124 -5.86 -6.92 -2.65
CA GLY A 124 -5.74 -5.47 -2.62
C GLY A 124 -5.16 -4.90 -3.91
N TYR A 125 -4.21 -5.59 -4.54
CA TYR A 125 -3.61 -5.15 -5.81
C TYR A 125 -4.66 -5.11 -6.92
N ILE A 126 -5.47 -6.16 -7.05
CA ILE A 126 -6.52 -6.24 -8.07
C ILE A 126 -7.55 -5.13 -7.86
N LEU A 127 -8.02 -4.94 -6.61
CA LEU A 127 -8.97 -3.89 -6.26
C LEU A 127 -8.40 -2.49 -6.51
N PHE A 128 -7.13 -2.27 -6.16
CA PHE A 128 -6.43 -1.01 -6.39
C PHE A 128 -6.34 -0.69 -7.89
N MET A 129 -5.87 -1.65 -8.69
CA MET A 129 -5.78 -1.48 -10.14
C MET A 129 -7.16 -1.21 -10.74
N LEU A 130 -8.20 -1.96 -10.36
CA LEU A 130 -9.58 -1.73 -10.83
C LEU A 130 -10.10 -0.33 -10.48
N THR A 131 -9.81 0.15 -9.28
CA THR A 131 -10.25 1.48 -8.80
C THR A 131 -9.67 2.61 -9.66
N PHE A 132 -8.45 2.43 -10.16
CA PHE A 132 -7.76 3.39 -11.01
C PHE A 132 -7.75 3.00 -12.50
N TYR A 133 -8.45 1.93 -12.88
CA TYR A 133 -8.56 1.47 -14.28
C TYR A 133 -9.46 2.38 -15.12
N GLY A 134 -10.52 2.96 -14.52
CA GLY A 134 -11.35 3.97 -15.19
C GLY A 134 -10.65 5.30 -15.49
N PHE A 135 -9.34 5.41 -15.22
CA PHE A 135 -8.54 6.63 -15.38
C PHE A 135 -7.76 6.68 -16.70
N ALA A 136 -7.77 5.60 -17.49
CA ALA A 136 -7.25 5.60 -18.85
C ALA A 136 -8.42 5.52 -19.85
N PRO A 137 -8.46 6.34 -20.92
CA PRO A 137 -9.53 6.35 -21.91
C PRO A 137 -9.60 5.07 -22.73
#